data_AF-A0A0A8JFP2-F1
#
_entry.id   AF-A0A0A8JFP2-F1
#
_cell.length_a   1.000
_cell.length_b   1.000
_cell.length_c   1.000
_cell.angle_alpha   90.00
_cell.angle_beta   90.00
_cell.angle_gamma   90.00
#
_symmetry.space_group_name_H-M   'P 1'
#
loop_
_entity.id
_entity.type
_entity.pdbx_description
1 polymer ?
#
loop_
_entity_poly.entity_id
_entity_poly.type
_entity_poly.pdbx_seq_one_letter_code
_entity_poly.pdbx_strand_id
1 'polypeptide(L)'
;MKVMTMTGHQTVMVTHRDLLVIQKVYRQLYKDQSHSIEERIVISQPHIRPIVRGKANTLVEFGAKLSVNQTDGYGLIDTLSWDAYHEGNFLKESIESYKERFGYYPEAVLAATIYRTHENRQLCKVPGIRLSGPKLGRPLIDRQKKSEHERQDNAERNAIVGKFGEGKRKYGLGLIEARLK
;
A
#
# COMPACT_ATOMS: atom_id res chain seq x y z
N MET A 1 -30.72 4.78 54.29
CA MET A 1 -29.64 5.73 53.98
C MET A 1 -29.64 5.98 52.48
N LYS A 2 -29.96 7.20 52.01
CA LYS A 2 -29.90 7.52 50.58
C LYS A 2 -28.48 7.94 50.26
N VAL A 3 -27.77 7.16 49.46
CA VAL A 3 -26.39 7.43 49.05
C VAL A 3 -26.43 8.02 47.64
N MET A 4 -25.82 9.20 47.47
CA MET A 4 -25.64 9.86 46.18
C MET A 4 -24.17 9.68 45.79
N THR A 5 -23.91 8.93 44.74
CA THR A 5 -22.58 8.82 44.13
C THR A 5 -22.50 9.82 42.97
N MET A 6 -21.55 10.75 43.05
CA MET A 6 -21.20 11.65 41.96
C MET A 6 -19.86 11.20 41.38
N THR A 7 -19.83 10.91 40.08
CA THR A 7 -18.58 10.68 39.34
C THR A 7 -18.03 12.03 38.85
N GLY A 8 -16.72 12.22 38.97
CA GLY A 8 -16.06 13.44 38.49
C GLY A 8 -16.28 13.63 36.98
N HIS A 9 -16.63 14.86 36.58
CA HIS A 9 -16.69 15.24 35.18
C HIS A 9 -15.26 15.31 34.62
N GLN A 10 -14.88 14.38 33.75
CA GLN A 10 -13.71 14.57 32.89
C GLN A 10 -14.10 15.49 31.74
N THR A 11 -13.61 16.72 31.73
CA THR A 11 -13.74 17.62 30.58
C THR A 11 -12.78 17.15 29.50
N VAL A 12 -13.30 16.52 28.45
CA VAL A 12 -12.53 16.26 27.23
C VAL A 12 -12.54 17.56 26.42
N MET A 13 -11.38 18.17 26.25
CA MET A 13 -11.20 19.31 25.35
C MET A 13 -11.35 18.80 23.90
N VAL A 14 -12.53 18.98 23.32
CA VAL A 14 -12.81 18.65 21.92
C VAL A 14 -12.54 19.89 21.08
N THR A 15 -11.67 19.79 20.08
CA THR A 15 -11.38 20.93 19.21
C THR A 15 -12.49 21.12 18.17
N HIS A 16 -12.59 22.32 17.60
CA HIS A 16 -13.53 22.59 16.49
C HIS A 16 -13.33 21.61 15.32
N ARG A 17 -12.07 21.25 15.04
CA ARG A 17 -11.72 20.24 14.03
C ARG A 17 -12.33 18.88 14.34
N ASP A 18 -12.25 18.43 15.59
CA ASP A 18 -12.78 17.14 16.00
C ASP A 18 -14.31 17.08 15.83
N LEU A 19 -15.00 18.18 16.15
CA LEU A 19 -16.45 18.28 15.93
C LEU A 19 -16.82 18.15 14.44
N LEU A 20 -16.07 18.79 13.54
CA LEU A 20 -16.29 18.66 12.10
C LEU A 20 -16.08 17.23 11.59
N VAL A 21 -15.04 16.55 12.09
CA VAL A 21 -14.74 15.16 11.75
C VAL A 21 -15.84 14.22 12.26
N ILE A 22 -16.26 14.38 13.51
CA ILE A 22 -17.35 13.59 14.12
C ILE A 22 -18.66 13.80 13.35
N GLN A 23 -18.98 15.04 12.99
CA GLN A 23 -20.19 15.35 12.21
C GLN A 23 -20.16 14.68 10.83
N LYS A 24 -19.00 14.62 10.17
CA LYS A 24 -18.83 13.94 8.87
C LYS A 24 -18.98 12.43 9.01
N VAL A 25 -18.38 11.82 10.03
CA VAL A 25 -18.54 10.38 10.32
C VAL A 25 -20.00 10.04 10.64
N TYR A 26 -20.67 10.84 11.46
CA TYR A 26 -22.08 10.66 11.79
C TYR A 26 -22.96 10.69 10.52
N ARG A 27 -22.70 11.63 9.60
CA ARG A 27 -23.40 11.71 8.31
C ARG A 27 -23.22 10.42 7.49
N GLN A 28 -21.97 9.99 7.30
CA GLN A 28 -21.63 8.80 6.52
C GLN A 28 -22.27 7.52 7.08
N LEU A 29 -22.32 7.36 8.41
CA LEU A 29 -22.83 6.13 9.04
C LEU A 29 -24.36 6.09 9.17
N TYR A 30 -24.99 7.22 9.49
CA TYR A 30 -26.40 7.24 9.90
C TYR A 30 -27.34 7.89 8.89
N LYS A 31 -26.88 8.87 8.09
CA LYS A 31 -27.75 9.55 7.12
C LYS A 31 -27.78 8.85 5.77
N ASP A 32 -26.61 8.40 5.31
CA ASP A 32 -26.48 7.91 3.94
C ASP A 32 -26.90 6.42 3.79
N GLN A 33 -27.15 5.71 4.90
CA GLN A 33 -27.63 4.30 5.00
C GLN A 33 -27.00 3.34 3.98
N SER A 34 -25.73 3.56 3.63
CA SER A 34 -25.03 2.76 2.63
C SER A 34 -24.17 1.68 3.29
N HIS A 35 -24.14 0.50 2.68
CA HIS A 35 -23.22 -0.59 3.06
C HIS A 35 -21.77 -0.32 2.56
N SER A 36 -21.59 0.67 1.69
CA SER A 36 -20.29 1.12 1.19
C SER A 36 -20.17 2.64 1.28
N ILE A 37 -19.15 3.12 1.98
CA ILE A 37 -18.89 4.54 2.20
C ILE A 37 -17.56 4.86 1.51
N GLU A 38 -17.60 5.75 0.53
CA GLU A 38 -16.39 6.32 -0.06
C GLU A 38 -15.71 7.28 0.92
N GLU A 39 -14.39 7.39 0.82
CA GLU A 39 -13.57 8.29 1.65
C GLU A 39 -13.81 8.14 3.16
N ARG A 40 -13.80 6.90 3.67
CA ARG A 40 -13.92 6.63 5.11
C ARG A 40 -12.85 7.39 5.89
N ILE A 41 -13.29 8.07 6.95
CA ILE A 41 -12.44 8.93 7.77
C ILE A 41 -12.10 8.23 9.08
N VAL A 42 -10.82 8.25 9.46
CA VAL A 42 -10.37 7.85 10.79
C VAL A 42 -10.41 9.07 11.71
N ILE A 43 -11.19 9.02 12.80
CA ILE A 43 -11.44 10.18 13.66
C ILE A 43 -10.14 10.78 14.19
N SER A 44 -9.23 9.95 14.69
CA SER A 44 -7.95 10.40 15.26
C SER A 44 -6.97 10.93 14.19
N GLN A 45 -7.10 10.49 12.94
CA GLN A 45 -6.21 10.87 11.84
C GLN A 45 -7.01 11.03 10.54
N PRO A 46 -7.74 12.16 10.37
CA PRO A 46 -8.74 12.31 9.30
C PRO A 46 -8.18 12.30 7.86
N HIS A 47 -6.87 12.45 7.71
CA HIS A 47 -6.18 12.41 6.42
C HIS A 47 -5.87 10.97 5.98
N ILE A 48 -5.93 10.00 6.87
CA ILE A 48 -5.63 8.60 6.57
C ILE A 48 -6.90 7.92 6.05
N ARG A 49 -6.79 7.24 4.91
CA ARG A 49 -7.86 6.35 4.44
C ARG A 49 -7.60 4.91 4.90
N PRO A 50 -8.65 4.18 5.34
CA PRO A 50 -8.54 2.75 5.60
C PRO A 50 -8.30 1.99 4.28
N ILE A 51 -7.26 1.16 4.22
CA ILE A 51 -6.89 0.39 3.03
C ILE A 51 -7.29 -1.06 3.25
N VAL A 52 -8.28 -1.54 2.51
CA VAL A 52 -8.72 -2.94 2.59
C VAL A 52 -7.65 -3.85 1.98
N ARG A 53 -7.15 -4.81 2.76
CA ARG A 53 -6.19 -5.83 2.33
C ARG A 53 -6.82 -7.20 2.54
N GLY A 54 -6.79 -8.05 1.51
CA GLY A 54 -7.30 -9.44 1.59
C GLY A 54 -6.41 -10.39 2.39
N LYS A 55 -5.74 -9.93 3.44
CA LYS A 55 -4.87 -10.77 4.29
C LYS A 55 -5.68 -11.36 5.43
N ALA A 56 -5.49 -12.64 5.72
CA ALA A 56 -6.29 -13.40 6.69
C ALA A 56 -6.37 -12.79 8.09
N ASN A 57 -5.29 -12.15 8.58
CA ASN A 57 -5.22 -11.61 9.94
C ASN A 57 -5.55 -10.12 10.06
N THR A 58 -5.65 -9.39 8.94
CA THR A 58 -5.87 -7.94 8.96
C THR A 58 -6.60 -7.53 7.69
N LEU A 59 -7.91 -7.35 7.82
CA LEU A 59 -8.79 -6.97 6.70
C LEU A 59 -8.54 -5.54 6.22
N VAL A 60 -8.08 -4.64 7.11
CA VAL A 60 -7.88 -3.22 6.83
C VAL A 60 -6.57 -2.76 7.48
N GLU A 61 -5.67 -2.22 6.67
CA GLU A 61 -4.43 -1.57 7.11
C GLU A 61 -4.63 -0.03 7.12
N PHE A 62 -3.91 0.66 8.00
CA PHE A 62 -3.91 2.13 8.10
C PHE A 62 -2.50 2.66 7.86
N GLY A 63 -2.41 3.82 7.20
CA GLY A 63 -1.16 4.52 6.96
C GLY A 63 -0.98 4.90 5.49
N ALA A 64 0.16 5.51 5.17
CA ALA A 64 0.50 5.85 3.79
C ALA A 64 0.74 4.57 2.98
N LYS A 65 0.15 4.51 1.80
CA LYS A 65 0.43 3.52 0.77
C LYS A 65 1.65 3.98 -0.04
N LEU A 66 2.59 3.06 -0.26
CA LEU A 66 3.88 3.34 -0.87
C LEU A 66 4.15 2.39 -2.05
N SER A 67 4.66 2.97 -3.14
CA SER A 67 5.33 2.24 -4.23
C SER A 67 6.82 2.49 -4.07
N VAL A 68 7.59 1.41 -3.94
CA VAL A 68 9.04 1.45 -3.75
C VAL A 68 9.69 0.71 -4.90
N ASN A 69 10.76 1.28 -5.43
CA ASN A 69 11.68 0.63 -6.35
C ASN A 69 12.96 0.28 -5.58
N GLN A 70 13.60 -0.84 -5.92
CA GLN A 70 14.92 -1.19 -5.41
C GLN A 70 15.90 -1.31 -6.56
N THR A 71 16.97 -0.52 -6.52
CA THR A 71 18.04 -0.51 -7.54
C THR A 71 19.38 -0.38 -6.84
N ASP A 72 20.34 -1.23 -7.17
CA ASP A 72 21.71 -1.23 -6.61
C ASP A 72 21.77 -1.16 -5.07
N GLY A 73 20.83 -1.84 -4.41
CA GLY A 73 20.72 -1.86 -2.94
C GLY A 73 19.99 -0.66 -2.32
N TYR A 74 19.73 0.40 -3.09
CA TYR A 74 18.96 1.56 -2.66
C TYR A 74 17.46 1.31 -2.82
N GLY A 75 16.68 1.70 -1.81
CA GLY A 75 15.22 1.73 -1.88
C GLY A 75 14.75 3.15 -2.18
N LEU A 76 14.11 3.34 -3.34
CA LEU A 76 13.60 4.62 -3.80
C LEU A 76 12.07 4.62 -3.70
N ILE A 77 11.50 5.71 -3.18
CA ILE A 77 10.05 5.88 -3.14
C ILE A 77 9.60 6.53 -4.45
N ASP A 78 8.76 5.83 -5.21
CA ASP A 78 8.18 6.36 -6.46
C ASP A 78 6.84 7.03 -6.21
N THR A 79 6.04 6.51 -5.27
CA THR A 79 4.71 7.03 -4.98
C THR A 79 4.42 6.91 -3.50
N LEU A 80 3.86 7.97 -2.92
CA LEU A 80 3.36 8.02 -1.55
C LEU A 80 1.98 8.66 -1.57
N SER A 81 0.98 7.96 -1.02
CA SER A 81 -0.37 8.49 -0.90
C SER A 81 -1.02 8.03 0.41
N TRP A 82 -1.88 8.87 0.98
CA TRP A 82 -2.73 8.50 2.10
C TRP A 82 -4.06 7.86 1.66
N ASP A 83 -4.31 7.84 0.35
CA ASP A 83 -5.44 7.19 -0.29
C ASP A 83 -5.04 5.80 -0.82
N ALA A 84 -6.05 4.94 -0.96
CA ALA A 84 -5.86 3.65 -1.61
C ALA A 84 -5.77 3.83 -3.13
N TYR A 85 -4.74 3.26 -3.75
CA TYR A 85 -4.59 3.23 -5.21
C TYR A 85 -4.25 1.82 -5.71
N HIS A 86 -4.49 1.51 -6.98
CA HIS A 86 -4.11 0.23 -7.56
C HIS A 86 -2.64 0.27 -8.02
N GLU A 87 -1.77 -0.50 -7.36
CA GLU A 87 -0.33 -0.49 -7.60
C GLU A 87 0.02 -0.75 -9.09
N GLY A 88 -0.71 -1.65 -9.73
CA GLY A 88 -0.47 -2.03 -11.13
C GLY A 88 -0.60 -0.86 -12.12
N ASN A 89 -1.30 0.22 -11.77
CA ASN A 89 -1.49 1.36 -12.66
C ASN A 89 -0.26 2.29 -12.70
N PHE A 90 0.66 2.15 -11.75
CA PHE A 90 1.81 3.05 -11.57
C PHE A 90 3.12 2.50 -12.16
N LEU A 91 3.05 1.35 -12.86
CA LEU A 91 4.27 0.72 -13.37
C LEU A 91 4.99 1.62 -14.40
N LYS A 92 4.21 2.33 -15.22
CA LYS A 92 4.74 3.19 -16.27
C LYS A 92 5.53 4.34 -15.66
N GLU A 93 4.94 5.00 -14.68
CA GLU A 93 5.54 6.10 -13.93
C GLU A 93 6.81 5.65 -13.23
N SER A 94 6.83 4.46 -12.62
CA SER A 94 8.04 3.88 -12.03
C SER A 94 9.15 3.60 -13.05
N ILE A 95 8.81 3.07 -14.23
CA ILE A 95 9.80 2.78 -15.28
C ILE A 95 10.38 4.08 -15.88
N GLU A 96 9.53 5.07 -16.15
CA GLU A 96 10.00 6.36 -16.66
C GLU A 96 10.82 7.11 -15.61
N SER A 97 10.40 7.07 -14.33
CA SER A 97 11.19 7.63 -13.23
C SER A 97 12.55 6.94 -13.08
N TYR A 98 12.62 5.63 -13.32
CA TYR A 98 13.89 4.91 -13.35
C TYR A 98 14.78 5.42 -14.49
N LYS A 99 14.23 5.53 -15.70
CA LYS A 99 14.98 6.02 -16.86
C LYS A 99 15.44 7.45 -16.70
N GLU A 100 14.64 8.33 -16.12
CA GLU A 100 15.04 9.71 -15.83
C GLU A 100 16.22 9.76 -14.86
N ARG A 101 16.23 8.90 -13.83
CA ARG A 101 17.30 8.84 -12.83
C ARG A 101 18.60 8.23 -13.34
N PHE A 102 18.52 7.14 -14.11
CA PHE A 102 19.69 6.34 -14.50
C PHE A 102 20.10 6.53 -15.97
N GLY A 103 19.26 7.17 -16.79
CA GLY A 103 19.51 7.45 -18.21
C GLY A 103 19.15 6.30 -19.16
N TYR A 104 18.67 5.16 -18.66
CA TYR A 104 18.34 3.98 -19.46
C TYR A 104 17.16 3.19 -18.88
N TYR A 105 16.53 2.35 -19.71
CA TYR A 105 15.49 1.43 -19.26
C TYR A 105 16.11 0.20 -18.57
N PRO A 106 15.49 -0.33 -17.50
CA PRO A 106 16.02 -1.50 -16.80
C PRO A 106 15.93 -2.75 -17.69
N GLU A 107 16.90 -3.66 -17.59
CA GLU A 107 16.85 -4.93 -18.35
C GLU A 107 15.63 -5.78 -17.94
N ALA A 108 15.33 -5.81 -16.64
CA ALA A 108 14.22 -6.57 -16.08
C ALA A 108 13.52 -5.82 -14.95
N VAL A 109 12.21 -6.05 -14.83
CA VAL A 109 11.38 -5.53 -13.74
C VAL A 109 10.85 -6.70 -12.92
N LEU A 110 11.32 -6.81 -11.68
CA LEU A 110 10.97 -7.87 -10.74
C LEU A 110 9.76 -7.47 -9.88
N ALA A 111 8.56 -7.49 -10.47
CA ALA A 111 7.36 -6.96 -9.83
C ALA A 111 6.46 -8.03 -9.18
N ALA A 112 5.64 -7.59 -8.22
CA ALA A 112 4.57 -8.42 -7.64
C ALA A 112 3.47 -8.71 -8.67
N THR A 113 2.64 -9.72 -8.38
CA THR A 113 1.58 -10.18 -9.30
C THR A 113 0.66 -9.08 -9.79
N ILE A 114 0.32 -8.12 -8.94
CA ILE A 114 -0.59 -7.01 -9.24
C ILE A 114 -0.11 -6.11 -10.39
N TYR A 115 1.20 -6.05 -10.63
CA TYR A 115 1.79 -5.29 -11.74
C TYR A 115 1.77 -6.05 -13.06
N ARG A 116 1.42 -7.35 -13.07
CA ARG A 116 1.52 -8.20 -14.27
C ARG A 116 0.28 -8.14 -15.16
N THR A 117 -0.32 -6.96 -15.30
CA THR A 117 -1.46 -6.70 -16.19
C THR A 117 -1.07 -6.84 -17.66
N HIS A 118 -2.06 -6.98 -18.54
CA HIS A 118 -1.83 -7.06 -19.98
C HIS A 118 -1.17 -5.79 -20.52
N GLU A 119 -1.66 -4.63 -20.10
CA GLU A 119 -1.13 -3.30 -20.46
C GLU A 119 0.33 -3.16 -20.05
N ASN A 120 0.67 -3.50 -18.80
CA ASN A 120 2.04 -3.43 -18.30
C ASN A 120 3.01 -4.36 -19.04
N ARG A 121 2.53 -5.53 -19.48
CA ARG A 121 3.34 -6.42 -20.32
C ARG A 121 3.60 -5.84 -21.70
N GLN A 122 2.62 -5.16 -22.30
CA GLN A 122 2.81 -4.48 -23.58
C GLN A 122 3.76 -3.30 -23.43
N LEU A 123 3.60 -2.52 -22.36
CA LEU A 123 4.47 -1.41 -22.00
C LEU A 123 5.94 -1.86 -21.92
N CYS A 124 6.22 -2.98 -21.25
CA CYS A 124 7.59 -3.49 -21.11
C CYS A 124 8.17 -4.04 -22.43
N LYS A 125 7.34 -4.56 -23.34
CA LYS A 125 7.82 -5.16 -24.60
C LYS A 125 8.48 -4.16 -25.53
N VAL A 126 7.92 -2.94 -25.65
CA VAL A 126 8.41 -1.91 -26.57
C VAL A 126 9.88 -1.54 -26.33
N PRO A 127 10.30 -1.21 -25.09
CA PRO A 127 11.70 -0.97 -24.75
C PRO A 127 12.54 -2.25 -24.53
N GLY A 128 11.97 -3.45 -24.71
CA GLY A 128 12.68 -4.72 -24.50
C GLY A 128 12.87 -5.13 -23.03
N ILE A 129 12.09 -4.55 -22.11
CA ILE A 129 12.17 -4.84 -20.67
C ILE A 129 11.54 -6.21 -20.37
N ARG A 130 12.25 -7.06 -19.63
CA ARG A 130 11.73 -8.35 -19.14
C ARG A 130 10.91 -8.17 -17.87
N LEU A 131 9.59 -8.33 -17.95
CA LEU A 131 8.73 -8.40 -16.74
C LEU A 131 8.76 -9.80 -16.12
N SER A 132 9.02 -9.89 -14.81
CA SER A 132 9.21 -11.16 -14.10
C SER A 132 7.96 -12.05 -14.02
N GLY A 133 8.22 -13.35 -13.86
CA GLY A 133 7.24 -14.41 -13.67
C GLY A 133 6.55 -14.92 -14.95
N PRO A 134 5.66 -15.91 -14.82
CA PRO A 134 5.13 -16.64 -15.96
C PRO A 134 4.34 -15.76 -16.92
N LYS A 135 4.29 -16.17 -18.19
CA LYS A 135 3.39 -15.58 -19.19
C LYS A 135 1.93 -15.80 -18.74
N LEU A 136 1.06 -14.86 -19.08
CA LEU A 136 -0.39 -15.05 -18.88
C LEU A 136 -0.87 -16.21 -19.76
N GLY A 137 -1.76 -17.04 -19.22
CA GLY A 137 -2.36 -18.17 -19.93
C GLY A 137 -1.74 -19.53 -19.58
N ARG A 138 -1.98 -20.53 -20.45
CA ARG A 138 -1.59 -21.92 -20.21
C ARG A 138 -0.06 -22.05 -20.13
N PRO A 139 0.49 -22.66 -19.07
CA PRO A 139 1.93 -22.91 -19.00
C PRO A 139 2.40 -23.83 -20.13
N LEU A 140 3.50 -23.48 -20.79
CA LEU A 140 4.18 -24.38 -21.75
C LEU A 140 4.92 -25.51 -21.01
N ILE A 141 5.18 -26.60 -21.72
CA ILE A 141 5.76 -27.87 -21.21
C ILE A 141 7.19 -27.68 -20.68
N ASP A 142 7.96 -26.75 -21.24
CA ASP A 142 9.33 -26.45 -20.79
C ASP A 142 9.34 -25.60 -19.51
N ARG A 143 9.11 -26.26 -18.37
CA ARG A 143 9.00 -25.67 -17.03
C ARG A 143 10.32 -25.64 -16.25
N GLN A 144 11.27 -26.53 -16.54
CA GLN A 144 12.42 -26.75 -15.67
C GLN A 144 13.39 -25.55 -15.63
N LYS A 145 13.84 -25.02 -16.78
CA LYS A 145 14.72 -23.84 -16.81
C LYS A 145 14.04 -22.55 -16.35
N LYS A 146 12.73 -22.42 -16.58
CA LYS A 146 11.95 -21.26 -16.09
C LYS A 146 11.85 -21.23 -14.56
N SER A 147 11.82 -22.40 -13.92
CA SER A 147 11.74 -22.52 -12.46
C SER A 147 12.93 -21.86 -11.75
N GLU A 148 14.14 -22.00 -12.27
CA GLU A 148 15.35 -21.45 -11.63
C GLU A 148 15.40 -19.92 -11.73
N HIS A 149 15.17 -19.35 -12.91
CA HIS A 149 15.08 -17.90 -13.07
C HIS A 149 13.93 -17.30 -12.27
N GLU A 150 12.76 -17.94 -12.23
CA GLU A 150 11.63 -17.47 -11.41
C GLU A 150 11.97 -17.54 -9.91
N ARG A 151 12.72 -18.55 -9.47
CA ARG A 151 13.19 -18.65 -8.09
C ARG A 151 14.17 -17.53 -7.76
N GLN A 152 15.10 -17.22 -8.66
CA GLN A 152 16.05 -16.12 -8.48
C GLN A 152 15.35 -14.76 -8.47
N ASP A 153 14.49 -14.49 -9.45
CA ASP A 153 13.68 -13.26 -9.51
C ASP A 153 12.87 -13.06 -8.21
N ASN A 154 12.30 -14.15 -7.66
CA ASN A 154 11.57 -14.10 -6.39
C ASN A 154 12.48 -13.86 -5.17
N ALA A 155 13.68 -14.44 -5.17
CA ALA A 155 14.66 -14.23 -4.11
C ALA A 155 15.15 -12.77 -4.08
N GLU A 156 15.47 -12.20 -5.25
CA GLU A 156 15.87 -10.80 -5.37
C GLU A 156 14.75 -9.85 -4.96
N ARG A 157 13.51 -10.13 -5.38
CA ARG A 157 12.33 -9.37 -4.95
C ARG A 157 12.17 -9.36 -3.43
N ASN A 158 12.61 -10.39 -2.70
CA ASN A 158 12.49 -10.39 -1.23
C ASN A 158 13.32 -9.28 -0.57
N ALA A 159 14.36 -8.76 -1.23
CA ALA A 159 15.13 -7.63 -0.73
C ALA A 159 14.24 -6.39 -0.50
N ILE A 160 13.19 -6.20 -1.33
CA ILE A 160 12.25 -5.09 -1.18
C ILE A 160 11.41 -5.24 0.08
N VAL A 161 11.04 -6.48 0.43
CA VAL A 161 10.31 -6.78 1.67
C VAL A 161 11.17 -6.45 2.87
N GLY A 162 12.47 -6.74 2.80
CA GLY A 162 13.47 -6.29 3.76
C GLY A 162 13.45 -4.77 3.93
N LYS A 163 13.46 -4.01 2.83
CA LYS A 163 13.41 -2.53 2.85
C LYS A 163 12.13 -1.98 3.46
N PHE A 164 10.97 -2.59 3.20
CA PHE A 164 9.73 -2.22 3.89
C PHE A 164 9.83 -2.47 5.41
N GLY A 165 10.42 -3.60 5.82
CA GLY A 165 10.64 -3.92 7.23
C GLY A 165 11.65 -2.98 7.91
N GLU A 166 12.67 -2.54 7.19
CA GLU A 166 13.65 -1.54 7.62
C GLU A 166 12.99 -0.17 7.80
N GLY A 167 12.23 0.28 6.80
CA GLY A 167 11.53 1.56 6.84
C GLY A 167 10.51 1.67 7.97
N LYS A 168 9.74 0.60 8.22
CA LYS A 168 8.79 0.54 9.34
C LYS A 168 9.47 0.62 10.71
N ARG A 169 10.65 0.00 10.87
CA ARG A 169 11.33 -0.11 12.16
C ARG A 169 12.31 1.01 12.46
N LYS A 170 12.96 1.57 11.44
CA LYS A 170 14.09 2.51 11.60
C LYS A 170 13.86 3.90 11.00
N TYR A 171 13.04 4.03 9.97
CA TYR A 171 12.88 5.29 9.23
C TYR A 171 11.55 6.00 9.47
N GLY A 172 10.83 5.64 10.53
CA GLY A 172 9.62 6.36 10.92
C GLY A 172 8.44 6.18 9.97
N LEU A 173 8.43 5.13 9.12
CA LEU A 173 7.23 4.77 8.36
C LEU A 173 6.06 4.35 9.26
N GLY A 174 6.30 4.23 10.57
CA GLY A 174 5.29 4.25 11.63
C GLY A 174 4.29 3.10 11.53
N LEU A 175 4.40 2.10 12.39
CA LEU A 175 3.29 1.19 12.57
C LEU A 175 2.15 2.00 13.23
N ILE A 176 1.04 2.23 12.52
CA ILE A 176 -0.16 2.78 13.15
C ILE A 176 -0.77 1.67 13.99
N GLU A 177 -0.37 1.64 15.26
CA GLU A 177 -0.89 0.72 16.25
C GLU A 177 -2.19 1.26 16.84
N ALA A 178 -3.14 0.36 17.07
CA ALA A 178 -4.29 0.70 17.90
C ALA A 178 -3.77 1.02 19.30
N ARG A 179 -4.04 2.23 19.80
CA ARG A 179 -3.77 2.58 21.19
C ARG A 179 -4.77 1.82 22.06
N LEU A 180 -4.35 0.70 22.62
CA LEU A 180 -5.10 0.03 23.68
C LEU A 180 -5.12 0.96 24.90
N LYS A 181 -6.30 1.14 25.48
CA LYS A 181 -6.50 1.86 26.74
C LYS A 181 -6.01 1.03 27.90
#